data_AF-A0A7S1YRC7-F1
#
_entry.id   AF-A0A7S1YRC7-F1
#
_cell.length_a   1.000
_cell.length_b   1.000
_cell.length_c   1.000
_cell.angle_alpha   90.00
_cell.angle_beta   90.00
_cell.angle_gamma   90.00
#
_symmetry.space_group_name_H-M   'P 1'
#
loop_
_entity.id
_entity.type
_entity.pdbx_description
1 polymer ?
#
loop_
_entity_poly.entity_id
_entity_poly.type
_entity_poly.pdbx_seq_one_letter_code
_entity_poly.pdbx_strand_id
1 'polypeptide(L)'
;MSYLQILSFCGYHENHNYDAHNNYRQGLTYHNGLLYEGTGINGESALYTINPSSGAIVKRASLEKRFFGEGIAFYHNDENQPRIIQITWREQTGFIYDADTFDVVHEFEYDTSTSEGWGITYHPEWKEFVVSDGSSNLMFWDRDTLVEKRRVEVWLPFTDEEGRVMTPPKKARTVKHINELEWYKGDILANVWYNDVIIRIDPLTGSVRRVYDFKSLYTDRDG
;
A
#
# COMPACT_ATOMS: atom_id res chain seq x y z
N MET A 1 -3.33 13.62 3.98
CA MET A 1 -3.21 12.56 4.98
C MET A 1 -3.59 13.09 6.35
N SER A 2 -4.68 12.58 6.91
CA SER A 2 -5.12 12.88 8.28
C SER A 2 -4.38 11.99 9.30
N TYR A 3 -4.40 12.35 10.58
CA TYR A 3 -3.83 11.54 11.67
C TYR A 3 -4.39 10.11 11.68
N LEU A 4 -5.69 9.97 11.42
CA LEU A 4 -6.40 8.70 11.27
C LEU A 4 -5.80 7.81 10.17
N GLN A 5 -5.37 8.37 9.05
CA GLN A 5 -4.80 7.59 7.95
C GLN A 5 -3.42 7.03 8.29
N ILE A 6 -2.60 7.78 9.05
CA ILE A 6 -1.32 7.28 9.57
C ILE A 6 -1.56 6.18 10.61
N LEU A 7 -2.50 6.38 11.53
CA LEU A 7 -2.83 5.39 12.56
C LEU A 7 -3.35 4.08 11.94
N SER A 8 -4.27 4.15 10.98
CA SER A 8 -4.79 2.96 10.31
C SER A 8 -3.71 2.24 9.49
N PHE A 9 -2.79 2.97 8.86
CA PHE A 9 -1.62 2.40 8.16
C PHE A 9 -0.60 1.76 9.13
N CYS A 10 -0.50 2.28 10.36
CA CYS A 10 0.29 1.68 11.44
C CYS A 10 -0.40 0.46 12.09
N GLY A 11 -1.66 0.15 11.74
CA GLY A 11 -2.48 -0.84 12.45
C GLY A 11 -2.93 -0.42 13.85
N TYR A 12 -2.83 0.86 14.20
CA TYR A 12 -3.21 1.39 15.51
C TYR A 12 -4.60 2.02 15.46
N HIS A 13 -5.50 1.62 16.36
CA HIS A 13 -6.82 2.25 16.53
C HIS A 13 -7.07 2.54 18.01
N GLU A 14 -7.32 3.82 18.36
CA GLU A 14 -7.79 4.19 19.70
C GLU A 14 -9.24 3.72 19.88
N ASN A 15 -9.45 2.68 20.69
CA ASN A 15 -10.71 2.36 21.39
C ASN A 15 -12.05 2.46 20.61
N HIS A 16 -12.09 2.10 19.33
CA HIS A 16 -13.35 1.91 18.62
C HIS A 16 -13.44 0.44 18.19
N ASN A 17 -14.47 -0.26 18.68
CA ASN A 17 -14.74 -1.68 18.42
C ASN A 17 -14.82 -1.96 16.91
N TYR A 18 -13.67 -2.19 16.29
CA TYR A 18 -13.53 -2.74 14.95
C TYR A 18 -13.49 -4.26 15.09
N ASP A 19 -14.66 -4.85 15.33
CA ASP A 19 -14.79 -6.28 15.60
C ASP A 19 -14.69 -7.08 14.28
N ALA A 20 -13.79 -8.06 14.25
CA ALA A 20 -13.68 -9.21 13.33
C ALA A 20 -12.89 -9.16 11.98
N HIS A 21 -12.46 -8.03 11.40
CA HIS A 21 -11.80 -8.04 10.06
C HIS A 21 -10.28 -7.84 10.03
N ASN A 22 -9.66 -7.51 11.16
CA ASN A 22 -8.33 -6.88 11.19
C ASN A 22 -7.14 -7.76 10.74
N ASN A 23 -7.30 -9.09 10.69
CA ASN A 23 -6.19 -10.02 10.42
C ASN A 23 -5.90 -10.24 8.93
N TYR A 24 -6.68 -9.63 8.03
CA TYR A 24 -6.63 -9.91 6.59
C TYR A 24 -6.64 -8.65 5.72
N ARG A 25 -6.38 -7.47 6.31
CA ARG A 25 -6.21 -6.22 5.56
C ARG A 25 -4.95 -6.31 4.72
N GLN A 26 -5.08 -6.02 3.43
CA GLN A 26 -3.98 -5.99 2.47
C GLN A 26 -3.91 -4.71 1.64
N GLY A 27 -4.96 -3.88 1.68
CA GLY A 27 -5.00 -2.56 1.07
C GLY A 27 -5.77 -1.58 1.95
N LEU A 28 -5.28 -0.35 2.14
CA LEU A 28 -6.06 0.70 2.81
C LEU A 28 -5.78 2.10 2.24
N THR A 29 -6.83 2.84 1.92
CA THR A 29 -6.71 4.24 1.48
C THR A 29 -7.85 5.11 2.03
N TYR A 30 -7.60 6.40 2.22
CA TYR A 30 -8.58 7.35 2.76
C TYR A 30 -8.94 8.40 1.73
N HIS A 31 -10.24 8.56 1.48
CA HIS A 31 -10.74 9.55 0.54
C HIS A 31 -12.08 10.14 1.02
N ASN A 32 -12.21 11.48 0.96
CA ASN A 32 -13.43 12.23 1.29
C ASN A 32 -14.15 11.83 2.59
N GLY A 33 -13.41 11.52 3.66
CA GLY A 33 -14.02 11.16 4.94
C GLY A 33 -14.30 9.69 5.14
N LEU A 34 -14.03 8.84 4.14
CA LEU A 34 -14.24 7.41 4.18
C LEU A 34 -12.92 6.66 4.06
N LEU A 35 -12.87 5.48 4.67
CA LEU A 35 -11.82 4.49 4.44
C LEU A 35 -12.29 3.52 3.36
N TYR A 36 -11.38 3.19 2.46
CA TYR A 36 -11.53 2.09 1.52
C TYR A 36 -10.52 1.02 1.91
N GLU A 37 -10.95 -0.23 1.96
CA GLU A 37 -10.14 -1.35 2.45
C GLU A 37 -10.24 -2.56 1.52
N GLY A 38 -9.10 -3.10 1.12
CA GLY A 38 -8.99 -4.38 0.43
C GLY A 38 -8.56 -5.47 1.42
N THR A 39 -9.21 -6.63 1.35
CA THR A 39 -8.87 -7.79 2.19
C THR A 39 -8.42 -8.99 1.38
N GLY A 40 -7.42 -9.69 1.89
CA GLY A 40 -6.89 -10.93 1.34
C GLY A 40 -7.29 -12.13 2.17
N ILE A 41 -8.31 -12.85 1.70
CA ILE A 41 -8.80 -14.11 2.30
C ILE A 41 -9.06 -15.11 1.18
N ASN A 42 -8.55 -16.33 1.32
CA ASN A 42 -8.79 -17.41 0.36
C ASN A 42 -10.28 -17.63 0.15
N GLY A 43 -10.77 -17.35 -1.06
CA GLY A 43 -12.18 -17.51 -1.42
C GLY A 43 -13.13 -16.41 -0.92
N GLU A 44 -12.66 -15.44 -0.13
CA GLU A 44 -13.51 -14.45 0.54
C GLU A 44 -12.96 -13.01 0.47
N SER A 45 -11.91 -12.78 -0.32
CA SER A 45 -11.36 -11.44 -0.57
C SER A 45 -12.44 -10.46 -1.03
N ALA A 46 -12.33 -9.20 -0.60
CA ALA A 46 -13.36 -8.20 -0.81
C ALA A 46 -12.80 -6.78 -0.72
N LEU A 47 -13.56 -5.83 -1.27
CA LEU A 47 -13.37 -4.39 -1.16
C LEU A 47 -14.46 -3.81 -0.27
N TYR A 48 -14.08 -2.93 0.65
CA TYR A 48 -14.98 -2.28 1.60
C TYR A 48 -14.89 -0.76 1.53
N THR A 49 -16.00 -0.09 1.83
CA THR A 49 -16.01 1.31 2.26
C THR A 49 -16.46 1.36 3.71
N ILE A 50 -15.76 2.11 4.54
CA ILE A 50 -15.95 2.13 5.99
C ILE A 50 -16.01 3.57 6.50
N ASN A 51 -16.96 3.85 7.39
CA ASN A 51 -16.99 5.12 8.11
C ASN A 51 -15.93 5.09 9.23
N PRO A 52 -14.90 5.94 9.19
CA PRO A 52 -13.80 5.89 10.15
C PRO A 52 -14.21 6.29 11.57
N SER A 53 -15.28 7.05 11.74
CA SER A 53 -15.73 7.51 13.07
C SER A 53 -16.51 6.44 13.82
N SER A 54 -17.27 5.61 13.10
CA SER A 54 -18.10 4.55 13.71
C SER A 54 -17.58 3.13 13.47
N GLY A 55 -16.66 2.93 12.53
CA GLY A 55 -16.26 1.62 12.04
C GLY A 55 -17.32 0.90 11.19
N ALA A 56 -18.44 1.56 10.89
CA ALA A 56 -19.54 0.95 10.15
C ALA A 56 -19.17 0.70 8.69
N ILE A 57 -19.35 -0.53 8.22
CA ILE A 57 -19.26 -0.87 6.79
C ILE A 57 -20.39 -0.14 6.06
N VAL A 58 -20.00 0.77 5.19
CA VAL A 58 -20.91 1.50 4.30
C VAL A 58 -21.21 0.66 3.06
N LYS A 59 -20.20 -0.07 2.57
CA LYS A 59 -20.30 -0.83 1.32
C LYS A 59 -19.32 -1.99 1.28
N ARG A 60 -19.67 -3.04 0.53
CA ARG A 60 -18.85 -4.22 0.27
C ARG A 60 -19.03 -4.70 -1.18
N ALA A 61 -17.96 -5.11 -1.83
CA ALA A 61 -17.99 -5.96 -3.02
C ALA A 61 -17.04 -7.15 -2.82
N SER A 62 -17.52 -8.36 -3.09
CA SER A 62 -16.69 -9.56 -3.01
C SER A 62 -15.88 -9.73 -4.30
N LEU A 63 -14.63 -10.14 -4.15
CA LEU A 63 -13.80 -10.60 -5.25
C LEU A 63 -14.17 -12.05 -5.60
N GLU A 64 -13.95 -12.47 -6.85
CA GLU A 64 -14.16 -13.87 -7.20
C GLU A 64 -13.25 -14.79 -6.37
N LYS A 65 -13.76 -15.98 -6.04
CA LYS A 65 -13.12 -16.91 -5.09
C LYS A 65 -11.69 -17.33 -5.46
N ARG A 66 -11.34 -17.24 -6.75
CA ARG A 66 -10.01 -17.62 -7.26
C ARG A 66 -8.93 -16.59 -6.97
N PHE A 67 -9.30 -15.36 -6.62
CA PHE A 67 -8.36 -14.26 -6.41
C PHE A 67 -8.14 -14.00 -4.93
N PHE A 68 -6.89 -13.74 -4.58
CA PHE A 68 -6.52 -13.23 -3.27
C PHE A 68 -6.23 -11.73 -3.39
N GLY A 69 -7.11 -10.91 -2.81
CA GLY A 69 -7.03 -9.46 -2.91
C GLY A 69 -5.88 -8.89 -2.07
N GLU A 70 -5.13 -7.96 -2.66
CA GLU A 70 -3.99 -7.30 -2.03
C GLU A 70 -4.25 -5.78 -1.97
N GLY A 71 -3.19 -4.98 -2.15
CA GLY A 71 -3.21 -3.54 -2.09
C GLY A 71 -4.29 -2.89 -2.96
N ILE A 72 -4.79 -1.75 -2.47
CA ILE A 72 -5.72 -0.89 -3.21
C ILE A 72 -5.25 0.55 -3.23
N ALA A 73 -5.59 1.29 -4.27
CA ALA A 73 -5.40 2.74 -4.32
C ALA A 73 -6.63 3.44 -4.91
N PHE A 74 -7.01 4.55 -4.28
CA PHE A 74 -8.05 5.43 -4.80
C PHE A 74 -7.42 6.49 -5.72
N TYR A 75 -8.04 6.75 -6.87
CA TYR A 75 -7.60 7.78 -7.79
C TYR A 75 -8.76 8.37 -8.59
N HIS A 76 -8.50 9.43 -9.35
CA HIS A 76 -9.43 9.95 -10.35
C HIS A 76 -8.84 9.76 -11.74
N ASN A 77 -9.68 9.33 -12.69
CA ASN A 77 -9.30 9.30 -14.10
C ASN A 77 -9.29 10.72 -14.70
N ASP A 78 -9.00 10.85 -16.00
CA ASP A 78 -8.94 12.17 -16.66
C ASP A 78 -10.29 12.88 -16.79
N GLU A 79 -11.40 12.15 -16.66
CA GLU A 79 -12.76 12.69 -16.58
C GLU A 79 -13.14 13.10 -15.15
N ASN A 80 -12.19 13.03 -14.20
CA ASN A 80 -12.38 13.27 -12.79
C ASN A 80 -13.46 12.36 -12.16
N GLN A 81 -13.57 11.13 -12.66
CA GLN A 81 -14.41 10.09 -12.07
C GLN A 81 -13.61 9.30 -11.05
N PRO A 82 -14.19 8.99 -9.88
CA PRO A 82 -13.50 8.27 -8.82
C PRO A 82 -13.35 6.78 -9.19
N ARG A 83 -12.15 6.25 -8.97
CA ARG A 83 -11.78 4.87 -9.27
C ARG A 83 -10.99 4.27 -8.12
N ILE A 84 -11.09 2.95 -8.00
CA ILE A 84 -10.25 2.15 -7.11
C ILE A 84 -9.52 1.14 -7.98
N ILE A 85 -8.21 1.08 -7.85
CA ILE A 85 -7.41 -0.03 -8.38
C ILE A 85 -7.17 -1.03 -7.24
N GLN A 86 -7.27 -2.33 -7.52
CA GLN A 86 -6.89 -3.42 -6.62
C GLN A 86 -5.99 -4.39 -7.37
N ILE A 87 -4.92 -4.82 -6.73
CA ILE A 87 -4.04 -5.89 -7.22
C ILE A 87 -4.30 -7.19 -6.46
N THR A 88 -3.77 -8.30 -6.98
CA THR A 88 -3.89 -9.62 -6.36
C THR A 88 -2.54 -10.16 -5.91
N TRP A 89 -2.54 -11.22 -5.12
CA TRP A 89 -1.29 -11.76 -4.61
C TRP A 89 -0.51 -12.49 -5.69
N ARG A 90 -0.97 -13.66 -6.13
CA ARG A 90 -0.23 -14.54 -7.05
C ARG A 90 -0.86 -14.67 -8.42
N GLU A 91 -2.06 -14.14 -8.57
CA GLU A 91 -2.86 -14.32 -9.77
C GLU A 91 -2.46 -13.35 -10.89
N GLN A 92 -1.56 -12.40 -10.62
CA GLN A 92 -1.03 -11.44 -11.61
C GLN A 92 -2.14 -10.68 -12.37
N THR A 93 -3.28 -10.51 -11.69
CA THR A 93 -4.48 -9.89 -12.24
C THR A 93 -4.89 -8.73 -11.35
N GLY A 94 -5.18 -7.58 -11.94
CA GLY A 94 -5.68 -6.41 -11.24
C GLY A 94 -7.02 -5.96 -11.77
N PHE A 95 -7.72 -5.19 -10.95
CA PHE A 95 -9.05 -4.70 -11.22
C PHE A 95 -9.10 -3.20 -11.00
N ILE A 96 -9.81 -2.51 -11.90
CA ILE A 96 -10.24 -1.13 -11.69
C ILE A 96 -11.74 -1.17 -11.47
N TYR A 97 -12.18 -0.55 -10.38
CA TYR A 97 -13.58 -0.39 -10.02
C TYR A 97 -14.02 1.05 -10.20
N ASP A 98 -15.29 1.24 -10.56
CA ASP A 98 -15.98 2.48 -10.24
C ASP A 98 -16.10 2.59 -8.71
N ALA A 99 -15.64 3.69 -8.13
CA ALA A 99 -15.59 3.80 -6.66
C ALA A 99 -16.98 3.96 -6.03
N ASP A 100 -17.97 4.46 -6.78
CA ASP A 100 -19.31 4.70 -6.29
C ASP A 100 -20.17 3.44 -6.39
N THR A 101 -19.99 2.62 -7.44
CA THR A 101 -20.78 1.39 -7.67
C THR A 101 -20.04 0.09 -7.36
N PHE A 102 -18.72 0.10 -7.27
CA PHE A 102 -17.86 -1.09 -7.14
C PHE A 102 -18.00 -2.06 -8.32
N ASP A 103 -18.57 -1.60 -9.44
CA ASP A 103 -18.56 -2.37 -10.67
C ASP A 103 -17.14 -2.38 -11.24
N VAL A 104 -16.69 -3.55 -11.70
CA VAL A 104 -15.42 -3.67 -12.40
C VAL A 104 -15.53 -2.94 -13.74
N VAL A 105 -14.74 -1.90 -13.91
CA VAL A 105 -14.64 -1.15 -15.17
C VAL A 105 -13.54 -1.69 -16.08
N HIS A 106 -12.51 -2.31 -15.48
CA HIS A 106 -11.39 -2.89 -16.22
C HIS A 106 -10.75 -4.02 -15.41
N GLU A 107 -10.40 -5.10 -16.10
CA GLU A 107 -9.55 -6.19 -15.61
C GLU A 107 -8.27 -6.18 -16.45
N PHE A 108 -7.12 -6.31 -15.80
CA PHE A 108 -5.81 -6.26 -16.45
C PHE A 108 -4.85 -7.29 -15.87
N GLU A 109 -3.89 -7.71 -16.69
CA GLU A 109 -2.78 -8.56 -16.27
C GLU A 109 -1.55 -7.67 -15.97
N TYR A 110 -0.71 -8.11 -15.04
CA TYR A 110 0.56 -7.43 -14.73
C TYR A 110 1.67 -8.42 -14.40
N ASP A 111 2.91 -7.93 -14.41
CA ASP A 111 4.07 -8.65 -13.91
C ASP A 111 4.87 -7.78 -12.94
N THR A 112 5.54 -8.42 -11.98
CA THR A 112 6.34 -7.76 -10.94
C THR A 112 7.71 -8.42 -10.82
N SER A 113 8.56 -7.95 -9.92
CA SER A 113 9.90 -8.54 -9.74
C SER A 113 9.84 -9.96 -9.17
N THR A 114 8.76 -10.32 -8.48
CA THR A 114 8.58 -11.60 -7.80
C THR A 114 7.40 -12.41 -8.34
N SER A 115 6.70 -11.88 -9.34
CA SER A 115 5.40 -12.37 -9.81
C SER A 115 4.31 -12.39 -8.72
N GLU A 116 4.50 -11.62 -7.65
CA GLU A 116 3.48 -11.33 -6.64
C GLU A 116 3.09 -9.84 -6.63
N GLY A 117 1.88 -9.49 -6.19
CA GLY A 117 1.45 -8.12 -5.90
C GLY A 117 1.17 -7.96 -4.41
N TRP A 118 1.66 -6.89 -3.78
CA TRP A 118 1.53 -6.65 -2.33
C TRP A 118 0.85 -5.30 -2.09
N GLY A 119 1.58 -4.20 -1.97
CA GLY A 119 1.03 -2.86 -1.79
C GLY A 119 0.92 -2.06 -3.10
N ILE A 120 -0.06 -1.16 -3.17
CA ILE A 120 -0.17 -0.18 -4.27
C ILE A 120 -0.63 1.17 -3.73
N THR A 121 -0.04 2.26 -4.22
CA THR A 121 -0.50 3.62 -3.95
C THR A 121 -0.49 4.46 -5.23
N TYR A 122 -1.08 5.66 -5.20
CA TYR A 122 -1.21 6.53 -6.37
C TYR A 122 -0.47 7.85 -6.20
N HIS A 123 0.36 8.18 -7.19
CA HIS A 123 1.01 9.49 -7.32
C HIS A 123 0.24 10.36 -8.31
N PRO A 124 -0.55 11.36 -7.86
CA PRO A 124 -1.41 12.14 -8.74
C PRO A 124 -0.66 13.01 -9.75
N GLU A 125 0.44 13.66 -9.34
CA GLU A 125 1.16 14.58 -10.25
C GLU A 125 1.90 13.85 -11.38
N TRP A 126 2.46 12.66 -11.11
CA TRP A 126 3.15 11.85 -12.11
C TRP A 126 2.18 11.00 -12.93
N LYS A 127 0.93 10.87 -12.47
CA LYS A 127 -0.05 9.90 -12.98
C LYS A 127 0.54 8.49 -13.03
N GLU A 128 1.12 8.08 -11.91
CA GLU A 128 1.77 6.77 -11.75
C GLU A 128 1.19 6.05 -10.53
N PHE A 129 0.97 4.75 -10.64
CA PHE A 129 0.83 3.88 -9.48
C PHE A 129 2.21 3.44 -9.00
N VAL A 130 2.38 3.30 -7.70
CA VAL A 130 3.59 2.71 -7.12
C VAL A 130 3.23 1.40 -6.49
N VAL A 131 3.96 0.34 -6.83
CA VAL A 131 3.64 -1.04 -6.48
C VAL A 131 4.82 -1.70 -5.78
N SER A 132 4.52 -2.43 -4.71
CA SER A 132 5.45 -3.35 -4.03
C SER A 132 5.04 -4.80 -4.27
N ASP A 133 6.00 -5.71 -4.13
CA ASP A 133 5.85 -7.14 -4.41
C ASP A 133 6.62 -8.01 -3.39
N GLY A 134 6.92 -7.44 -2.22
CA GLY A 134 7.76 -8.06 -1.18
C GLY A 134 9.26 -8.04 -1.47
N SER A 135 9.70 -7.64 -2.67
CA SER A 135 11.13 -7.41 -2.95
C SER A 135 11.63 -6.09 -2.35
N SER A 136 12.82 -5.66 -2.75
CA SER A 136 13.34 -4.33 -2.45
C SER A 136 13.00 -3.29 -3.53
N ASN A 137 12.26 -3.66 -4.57
CA ASN A 137 11.89 -2.74 -5.64
C ASN A 137 10.53 -2.12 -5.39
N LEU A 138 10.40 -0.85 -5.77
CA LEU A 138 9.12 -0.21 -6.01
C LEU A 138 8.99 0.05 -7.51
N MET A 139 7.96 -0.54 -8.12
CA MET A 139 7.67 -0.38 -9.54
C MET A 139 6.68 0.78 -9.72
N PHE A 140 6.90 1.60 -10.74
CA PHE A 140 6.06 2.73 -11.08
C PHE A 140 5.34 2.42 -12.38
N TRP A 141 4.04 2.19 -12.30
CA TRP A 141 3.18 1.88 -13.43
C TRP A 141 2.53 3.15 -13.94
N ASP A 142 2.49 3.31 -15.25
CA ASP A 142 1.65 4.32 -15.88
C ASP A 142 0.19 4.13 -15.48
N ARG A 143 -0.52 5.19 -15.08
CA ARG A 143 -1.91 5.06 -14.61
C ARG A 143 -2.85 4.49 -15.68
N ASP A 144 -2.65 4.86 -16.94
CA ASP A 144 -3.61 4.55 -18.01
C ASP A 144 -3.29 3.25 -18.72
N THR A 145 -2.02 3.01 -18.99
CA THR A 145 -1.57 1.79 -19.67
C THR A 145 -1.27 0.64 -18.71
N LEU A 146 -1.11 0.94 -17.41
CA LEU A 146 -0.76 -0.02 -16.35
C LEU A 146 0.59 -0.71 -16.57
N VAL A 147 1.39 -0.19 -17.49
CA VAL A 147 2.72 -0.71 -17.82
C VAL A 147 3.77 -0.03 -16.93
N GLU A 148 4.73 -0.82 -16.45
CA GLU A 148 5.86 -0.28 -15.70
C GLU A 148 6.70 0.68 -16.56
N LYS A 149 6.87 1.91 -16.06
CA LYS A 149 7.71 2.96 -16.66
C LYS A 149 9.12 2.94 -16.09
N ARG A 150 9.24 2.65 -14.80
CA ARG A 150 10.51 2.63 -14.05
C ARG A 150 10.35 1.87 -12.74
N ARG A 151 11.48 1.58 -12.10
CA ARG A 151 11.53 1.09 -10.72
C ARG A 151 12.69 1.71 -9.96
N VAL A 152 12.58 1.74 -8.62
CA VAL A 152 13.67 2.12 -7.72
C VAL A 152 13.91 1.00 -6.70
N GLU A 153 15.17 0.73 -6.37
CA GLU A 153 15.54 -0.18 -5.29
C GLU A 153 15.57 0.63 -3.98
N VAL A 154 14.95 0.11 -2.92
CA VAL A 154 14.85 0.76 -1.62
C VAL A 154 16.01 0.37 -0.73
N TRP A 155 16.65 1.36 -0.09
CA TRP A 155 17.86 1.16 0.70
C TRP A 155 17.99 2.14 1.87
N LEU A 156 18.71 1.71 2.91
CA LEU A 156 19.00 2.53 4.09
C LEU A 156 20.31 3.34 3.89
N PRO A 157 20.28 4.68 4.07
CA PRO A 157 21.50 5.49 4.07
C PRO A 157 22.33 5.24 5.33
N PHE A 158 23.66 5.32 5.22
CA PHE A 158 24.59 5.25 6.36
C PHE A 158 25.39 6.55 6.44
N THR A 159 25.98 6.81 7.60
CA THR A 159 26.90 7.94 7.78
C THR A 159 28.34 7.45 7.77
N ASP A 160 29.25 8.17 7.11
CA ASP A 160 30.69 7.95 7.25
C ASP A 160 31.20 8.45 8.62
N GLU A 161 32.51 8.30 8.87
CA GLU A 161 33.15 8.73 10.13
C GLU A 161 33.05 10.26 10.31
N GLU A 162 32.95 11.01 9.22
CA GLU A 162 32.75 12.46 9.19
C GLU A 162 31.28 12.89 9.31
N GLY A 163 30.34 11.95 9.45
CA GLY A 163 28.92 12.22 9.64
C GLY A 163 28.15 12.59 8.37
N ARG A 164 28.72 12.37 7.18
CA ARG A 164 28.05 12.62 5.89
C ARG A 164 27.14 11.46 5.52
N VAL A 165 25.97 11.78 4.99
CA VAL A 165 25.03 10.77 4.50
C VAL A 165 25.55 10.17 3.20
N MET A 166 25.75 8.85 3.19
CA MET A 166 26.34 8.09 2.10
C MET A 166 25.33 7.12 1.48
N THR A 167 25.40 6.99 0.16
CA THR A 167 24.71 5.96 -0.61
C THR A 167 25.48 4.65 -0.50
N PRO A 168 24.84 3.53 -0.12
CA PRO A 168 25.50 2.23 -0.05
C PRO A 168 25.99 1.77 -1.43
N PRO A 169 27.09 1.00 -1.49
CA PRO A 169 27.42 0.24 -2.69
C PRO A 169 26.21 -0.59 -3.13
N LYS A 170 26.03 -0.81 -4.43
CA LYS A 170 24.87 -1.53 -4.99
C LYS A 170 24.56 -2.81 -4.20
N LYS A 171 23.28 -3.00 -3.85
CA LYS A 171 22.72 -4.11 -3.06
C LYS A 171 23.09 -4.16 -1.58
N ALA A 172 24.00 -3.32 -1.08
CA ALA A 172 24.23 -3.23 0.36
C ALA A 172 23.08 -2.46 1.02
N ARG A 173 22.56 -2.99 2.13
CA ARG A 173 21.49 -2.34 2.95
C ARG A 173 20.18 -2.10 2.22
N THR A 174 19.83 -2.95 1.26
CA THR A 174 18.48 -2.93 0.66
C THR A 174 17.44 -3.35 1.68
N VAL A 175 16.24 -2.76 1.58
CA VAL A 175 15.10 -3.11 2.43
C VAL A 175 14.19 -4.03 1.64
N LYS A 176 13.92 -5.24 2.16
CA LYS A 176 13.02 -6.22 1.56
C LYS A 176 11.71 -6.31 2.34
N HIS A 177 10.77 -7.10 1.82
CA HIS A 177 9.44 -7.31 2.40
C HIS A 177 8.67 -6.00 2.53
N ILE A 178 8.84 -5.13 1.55
CA ILE A 178 8.06 -3.90 1.45
C ILE A 178 6.64 -4.32 1.10
N ASN A 179 5.71 -3.98 1.97
CA ASN A 179 4.32 -4.38 1.84
C ASN A 179 3.47 -3.16 1.48
N GLU A 180 2.40 -2.92 2.22
CA GLU A 180 1.48 -1.79 2.07
C GLU A 180 2.17 -0.44 1.89
N LEU A 181 1.61 0.36 0.97
CA LEU A 181 2.17 1.63 0.50
C LEU A 181 1.17 2.76 0.63
N GLU A 182 1.67 3.96 0.93
CA GLU A 182 0.85 5.17 0.92
C GLU A 182 1.65 6.38 0.46
N TRP A 183 1.09 7.14 -0.48
CA TRP A 183 1.68 8.39 -0.92
C TRP A 183 1.44 9.52 0.09
N TYR A 184 2.52 10.09 0.63
CA TYR A 184 2.45 11.13 1.64
C TYR A 184 3.47 12.26 1.44
N LYS A 185 2.96 13.45 1.11
CA LYS A 185 3.73 14.71 1.07
C LYS A 185 5.04 14.60 0.28
N GLY A 186 4.99 14.01 -0.91
CA GLY A 186 6.15 13.87 -1.80
C GLY A 186 7.00 12.63 -1.54
N ASP A 187 6.63 11.79 -0.58
CA ASP A 187 7.32 10.54 -0.26
C ASP A 187 6.36 9.35 -0.23
N ILE A 188 6.93 8.16 -0.24
CA ILE A 188 6.19 6.90 -0.08
C ILE A 188 6.37 6.44 1.37
N LEU A 189 5.27 6.23 2.08
CA LEU A 189 5.27 5.46 3.32
C LEU A 189 5.10 3.99 2.96
N ALA A 190 5.85 3.12 3.63
CA ALA A 190 5.72 1.70 3.44
C ALA A 190 5.80 0.95 4.78
N ASN A 191 4.93 -0.05 4.95
CA ASN A 191 5.12 -1.07 5.96
C ASN A 191 6.24 -2.03 5.51
N VAL A 192 7.01 -2.53 6.47
CA VAL A 192 7.99 -3.60 6.24
C VAL A 192 7.50 -4.85 6.96
N TRP A 193 7.12 -5.89 6.21
CA TRP A 193 6.54 -7.11 6.79
C TRP A 193 7.50 -7.74 7.83
N TYR A 194 6.93 -8.33 8.89
CA TYR A 194 7.61 -8.81 10.10
C TYR A 194 8.30 -7.75 10.96
N ASN A 195 8.15 -6.46 10.67
CA ASN A 195 8.76 -5.39 11.45
C ASN A 195 7.70 -4.37 11.88
N ASP A 196 7.78 -3.91 13.13
CA ASP A 196 6.91 -2.85 13.65
C ASP A 196 7.44 -1.46 13.26
N VAL A 197 7.76 -1.29 11.97
CA VAL A 197 8.27 -0.03 11.43
C VAL A 197 7.50 0.40 10.19
N ILE A 198 7.40 1.72 10.03
CA ILE A 198 7.08 2.35 8.75
C ILE A 198 8.30 3.10 8.28
N ILE A 199 8.64 2.94 7.00
CA ILE A 199 9.72 3.68 6.36
C ILE A 199 9.15 4.76 5.45
N ARG A 200 9.80 5.92 5.42
CA ARG A 200 9.52 7.01 4.49
C ARG A 200 10.59 7.03 3.42
N ILE A 201 10.20 6.76 2.18
CA ILE A 201 11.07 6.48 1.05
C ILE A 201 11.00 7.64 0.07
N ASP A 202 12.17 8.09 -0.39
CA ASP A 202 12.30 8.99 -1.53
C ASP A 202 11.90 8.26 -2.82
N PRO A 203 10.84 8.68 -3.53
CA PRO A 203 10.34 7.98 -4.70
C PRO A 203 11.23 8.10 -5.95
N LEU A 204 12.20 9.04 -5.94
CA LEU A 204 13.14 9.23 -7.04
C LEU A 204 14.39 8.37 -6.86
N THR A 205 14.84 8.18 -5.62
CA THR A 205 16.14 7.54 -5.33
C THR A 205 16.04 6.19 -4.63
N GLY A 206 14.87 5.87 -4.04
CA GLY A 206 14.68 4.72 -3.16
C GLY A 206 15.34 4.86 -1.77
N SER A 207 15.95 6.02 -1.48
CA SER A 207 16.59 6.25 -0.18
C SER A 207 15.54 6.38 0.92
N VAL A 208 15.69 5.61 2.01
CA VAL A 208 14.86 5.77 3.20
C VAL A 208 15.28 7.06 3.92
N ARG A 209 14.38 8.05 3.92
CA ARG A 209 14.56 9.35 4.57
C ARG A 209 14.28 9.29 6.07
N ARG A 210 13.39 8.40 6.51
CA ARG A 210 13.02 8.23 7.92
C ARG A 210 12.50 6.83 8.20
N VAL A 211 12.76 6.35 9.41
CA VAL A 211 12.14 5.15 9.98
C VAL A 211 11.31 5.60 11.19
N TYR A 212 10.05 5.16 11.23
CA TYR A 212 9.17 5.30 12.39
C TYR A 212 9.09 3.94 13.06
N ASP A 213 9.59 3.85 14.30
CA ASP A 213 9.61 2.61 15.08
C ASP A 213 8.42 2.59 16.05
N PHE A 214 7.59 1.55 15.93
CA PHE A 214 6.39 1.34 16.72
C PHE A 214 6.51 0.15 17.68
N LYS A 215 7.70 -0.44 17.87
CA LYS A 215 7.91 -1.56 18.80
C LYS A 215 7.40 -1.25 20.21
N SER A 216 7.56 0.00 20.65
CA SER A 216 7.11 0.45 21.98
C SER A 216 5.59 0.61 22.13
N LEU A 217 4.81 0.50 21.05
CA LEU A 217 3.34 0.55 21.11
C LEU A 217 2.71 -0.80 21.47
N TYR A 218 3.45 -1.89 21.37
CA TYR A 218 3.00 -3.23 21.78
C TYR A 218 3.65 -3.56 23.12
N THR A 219 2.89 -3.50 24.22
CA THR A 219 3.46 -3.74 25.55
C THR A 219 3.78 -5.20 25.82
N ASP A 220 3.29 -6.17 25.04
CA ASP A 220 3.62 -7.58 25.22
C ASP A 220 3.60 -8.31 23.86
N ARG A 221 4.79 -8.56 23.30
CA ARG A 221 5.03 -9.60 22.27
C ARG A 221 6.06 -10.62 22.77
N ASP A 222 6.08 -10.85 24.07
CA ASP A 222 6.79 -11.98 24.64
C ASP A 222 5.72 -13.01 25.06
N GLY A 223 5.60 -14.06 24.24
CA GLY A 223 4.94 -15.30 24.65
C GLY A 223 5.86 -16.13 25.53
#